data_AF-A0A7R9V5X3-F1
#
_entry.id   AF-A0A7R9V5X3-F1
#
_cell.length_a   1.000
_cell.length_b   1.000
_cell.length_c   1.000
_cell.angle_alpha   90.00
_cell.angle_beta   90.00
_cell.angle_gamma   90.00
#
_symmetry.space_group_name_H-M   'P 1'
#
loop_
_entity.id
_entity.type
_entity.pdbx_description
1 polymer ?
#
loop_
_entity_poly.entity_id
_entity_poly.type
_entity_poly.pdbx_seq_one_letter_code
_entity_poly.pdbx_strand_id
1 'polypeptide(L)'
;FDDYLQTPELRGLLELVYGQRSPGQADLDAARLKVGFRRAPDGRVSLQGSNDSHWYSIKADMLSPGFILVRDETDGRVLVLPPDESGRLVQVDLSDDAVVGQLFGSGAWQDVMEPLQVEDMEGRIVPLVLSESEFRNTMSLLEDAEEAGADGE
;
A
#
# COMPACT_ATOMS: atom_id res chain seq x y z
N PHE A 1 11.82 17.01 4.41
CA PHE A 1 12.11 15.57 4.32
C PHE A 1 13.33 15.34 5.17
N ASP A 2 13.19 14.58 6.25
CA ASP A 2 14.26 14.33 7.21
C ASP A 2 15.26 13.35 6.59
N ASP A 3 16.52 13.75 6.43
CA ASP A 3 17.63 12.88 5.99
C ASP A 3 17.79 11.64 6.91
N TYR A 4 17.21 11.69 8.11
CA TYR A 4 17.20 10.62 9.11
C TYR A 4 16.25 9.45 8.79
N LEU A 5 15.41 9.56 7.75
CA LEU A 5 14.49 8.48 7.33
C LEU A 5 15.07 7.57 6.22
N GLN A 6 16.25 7.88 5.69
CA GLN A 6 16.83 7.08 4.60
C GLN A 6 17.73 5.96 5.14
N THR A 7 17.17 4.76 5.26
CA THR A 7 17.92 3.54 5.57
C THR A 7 19.00 3.27 4.50
N PRO A 8 20.11 2.57 4.83
CA PRO A 8 21.10 2.16 3.85
C PRO A 8 20.49 1.40 2.66
N GLU A 9 19.48 0.58 2.92
CA GLU A 9 18.75 -0.20 1.93
C GLU A 9 17.98 0.71 0.97
N LEU A 10 17.27 1.72 1.49
CA LEU A 10 16.55 2.69 0.67
C LEU A 10 17.51 3.49 -0.21
N ARG A 11 18.66 3.93 0.32
CA ARG A 11 19.68 4.63 -0.49
C ARG A 11 20.19 3.75 -1.63
N GLY A 12 20.45 2.47 -1.36
CA GLY A 12 20.87 1.52 -2.38
C GLY A 12 19.84 1.34 -3.49
N LEU A 13 18.55 1.29 -3.14
CA LEU A 13 17.47 1.27 -4.13
C LEU A 13 17.43 2.57 -4.96
N LEU A 14 17.49 3.73 -4.31
CA LEU A 14 17.45 5.03 -5.00
C LEU A 14 18.62 5.22 -5.97
N GLU A 15 19.81 4.73 -5.61
CA GLU A 15 20.97 4.73 -6.50
C GLU A 15 20.76 3.85 -7.75
N LEU A 16 20.08 2.71 -7.60
CA LEU A 16 19.74 1.85 -8.75
C LEU A 16 18.65 2.47 -9.63
N VAL A 17 17.66 3.14 -9.03
CA VAL A 17 16.54 3.76 -9.75
C VAL A 17 16.97 5.03 -10.50
N TYR A 18 17.74 5.91 -9.86
CA TYR A 18 18.15 7.21 -10.43
C TYR A 18 19.59 7.23 -10.96
N GLY A 19 20.32 6.13 -10.81
CA GLY A 19 21.68 6.01 -11.33
C GLY A 19 21.74 6.12 -12.85
N GLN A 20 22.93 6.45 -13.36
CA GLN A 20 23.18 6.57 -14.80
C GLN A 20 23.12 5.24 -15.56
N ARG A 21 23.10 4.11 -14.84
CA ARG A 21 23.12 2.76 -15.42
C ARG A 21 21.78 2.10 -15.18
N SER A 22 21.15 1.58 -16.24
CA SER A 22 19.95 0.76 -16.12
C SER A 22 20.32 -0.56 -15.40
N PRO A 23 19.83 -0.79 -14.17
CA PRO A 23 20.09 -2.03 -13.44
C PRO A 23 19.38 -3.21 -14.11
N GLY A 24 19.90 -4.43 -13.87
CA GLY A 24 19.18 -5.63 -14.26
C GLY A 24 17.92 -5.82 -13.41
N GLN A 25 16.90 -6.49 -13.97
CA GLN A 25 15.66 -6.78 -13.23
C GLN A 25 15.93 -7.52 -11.91
N ALA A 26 16.86 -8.48 -11.92
CA ALA A 26 17.22 -9.23 -10.71
C ALA A 26 17.86 -8.34 -9.62
N ASP A 27 18.65 -7.34 -10.02
CA ASP A 27 19.28 -6.40 -9.08
C ASP A 27 18.22 -5.48 -8.46
N LEU A 28 17.25 -5.02 -9.27
CA LEU A 28 16.10 -4.26 -8.79
C LEU A 28 15.26 -5.10 -7.82
N ASP A 29 14.89 -6.32 -8.18
CA ASP A 29 14.08 -7.19 -7.32
C ASP A 29 14.78 -7.48 -5.99
N ALA A 30 16.10 -7.71 -6.01
CA ALA A 30 16.88 -7.88 -4.79
C ALA A 30 16.92 -6.60 -3.93
N ALA A 31 17.01 -5.41 -4.54
CA ALA A 31 16.99 -4.14 -3.82
C ALA A 31 15.60 -3.85 -3.22
N ARG A 32 14.52 -4.08 -3.97
CA ARG A 32 13.14 -3.94 -3.50
C ARG A 32 12.89 -4.80 -2.26
N LEU A 33 13.31 -6.06 -2.30
CA LEU A 33 13.16 -6.99 -1.16
C LEU A 33 13.89 -6.50 0.09
N LYS A 34 15.08 -5.91 -0.05
CA LYS A 34 15.82 -5.32 1.09
C LYS A 34 15.11 -4.10 1.69
N VAL A 35 14.37 -3.35 0.88
CA VAL A 35 13.55 -2.22 1.33
C VAL A 35 12.20 -2.69 1.90
N GLY A 36 11.84 -3.97 1.75
CA GLY A 36 10.61 -4.53 2.27
C GLY A 36 9.43 -4.44 1.30
N PHE A 37 9.66 -4.46 -0.01
CA PHE A 37 8.58 -4.63 -0.99
C PHE A 37 8.98 -5.49 -2.17
N ARG A 38 7.98 -5.91 -2.96
CA ARG A 38 8.17 -6.64 -4.22
C ARG A 38 7.19 -6.17 -5.28
N ARG A 39 7.51 -6.46 -6.54
CA ARG A 39 6.60 -6.28 -7.66
C ARG A 39 6.22 -7.60 -8.29
N ALA A 40 4.94 -7.75 -8.62
CA ALA A 40 4.48 -8.79 -9.52
C ALA A 40 4.83 -8.42 -10.98
N PRO A 41 4.85 -9.39 -11.91
CA PRO A 41 5.15 -9.14 -13.33
C PRO A 41 4.20 -8.14 -14.01
N ASP A 42 3.01 -7.92 -13.45
CA ASP A 42 2.03 -6.95 -13.91
C ASP A 42 2.11 -5.58 -13.21
N GLY A 43 3.19 -5.34 -12.45
CA GLY A 43 3.51 -4.05 -11.84
C GLY A 43 2.91 -3.84 -10.44
N ARG A 44 2.05 -4.75 -9.96
CA ARG A 44 1.44 -4.65 -8.63
C ARG A 44 2.50 -4.72 -7.53
N VAL A 45 2.27 -3.98 -6.46
CA VAL A 45 3.20 -3.88 -5.33
C VAL A 45 2.67 -4.70 -4.16
N SER A 46 3.55 -5.47 -3.53
CA SER A 46 3.30 -6.02 -2.19
C SER A 46 4.36 -5.52 -1.22
N LEU A 47 3.91 -5.15 -0.02
CA LEU A 47 4.76 -4.73 1.10
C LEU A 47 4.99 -5.90 2.04
N GLN A 48 6.18 -5.97 2.60
CA GLN A 48 6.53 -6.91 3.66
C GLN A 48 6.13 -6.29 5.00
N GLY A 49 5.40 -7.04 5.82
CA GLY A 49 5.14 -6.64 7.20
C GLY A 49 6.40 -6.76 8.08
N SER A 50 6.31 -6.28 9.32
CA SER A 50 7.40 -6.36 10.32
C SER A 50 7.82 -7.81 10.63
N ASN A 51 6.95 -8.77 10.32
CA ASN A 51 7.29 -10.17 10.27
C ASN A 51 7.64 -10.53 8.83
N ASP A 52 8.91 -10.82 8.54
CA ASP A 52 9.47 -11.08 7.19
C ASP A 52 8.71 -12.12 6.35
N SER A 53 7.82 -12.90 6.94
CA SER A 53 7.01 -13.93 6.27
C SER A 53 5.62 -13.46 5.84
N HIS A 54 5.24 -12.22 6.15
CA HIS A 54 3.89 -11.72 5.94
C HIS A 54 3.87 -10.60 4.90
N TRP A 55 2.96 -10.70 3.92
CA TRP A 55 2.90 -9.82 2.76
C TRP A 55 1.53 -9.19 2.62
N TYR A 56 1.52 -7.94 2.16
CA TYR A 56 0.32 -7.18 1.89
C TYR A 56 0.34 -6.63 0.47
N SER A 57 -0.68 -6.94 -0.32
CA SER A 57 -0.87 -6.33 -1.64
C SER A 57 -1.43 -4.91 -1.46
N ILE A 58 -0.91 -3.93 -2.18
CA ILE A 58 -1.38 -2.54 -2.11
C ILE A 58 -1.84 -2.00 -3.46
N LYS A 59 -2.75 -1.03 -3.42
CA LYS A 59 -3.10 -0.17 -4.55
C LYS A 59 -3.65 1.17 -4.06
N ALA A 60 -3.53 2.22 -4.87
CA ALA A 60 -4.24 3.46 -4.60
C ALA A 60 -5.74 3.24 -4.77
N ASP A 61 -6.55 3.90 -3.94
CA ASP A 61 -7.98 4.01 -4.20
C ASP A 61 -8.20 4.96 -5.39
N MET A 62 -8.97 4.54 -6.39
CA MET A 62 -9.11 5.31 -7.63
C MET A 62 -10.03 6.51 -7.48
N LEU A 63 -10.92 6.51 -6.48
CA LEU A 63 -11.95 7.54 -6.33
C LEU A 63 -11.75 8.38 -5.05
N SER A 64 -10.92 7.90 -4.12
CA SER A 64 -10.53 8.60 -2.89
C SER A 64 -9.02 8.94 -2.90
N PRO A 65 -8.64 10.11 -3.44
CA PRO A 65 -7.23 10.49 -3.58
C PRO A 65 -6.45 10.44 -2.27
N GLY A 66 -5.27 9.80 -2.31
CA GLY A 66 -4.36 9.68 -1.19
C GLY A 66 -4.65 8.56 -0.21
N PHE A 67 -5.77 7.86 -0.36
CA PHE A 67 -5.99 6.59 0.32
C PHE A 67 -5.29 5.44 -0.41
N ILE A 68 -4.72 4.54 0.37
CA ILE A 68 -4.10 3.31 -0.14
C ILE A 68 -4.83 2.13 0.46
N LEU A 69 -5.38 1.30 -0.40
CA LEU A 69 -6.00 0.04 -0.03
C LEU A 69 -4.91 -1.01 0.16
N VAL A 70 -4.99 -1.74 1.26
CA VAL A 70 -4.03 -2.75 1.68
C VAL A 70 -4.79 -4.06 1.87
N ARG A 71 -4.34 -5.15 1.24
CA ARG A 71 -4.92 -6.48 1.42
C ARG A 71 -3.89 -7.42 2.00
N ASP A 72 -4.21 -8.01 3.13
CA ASP A 72 -3.45 -9.11 3.72
C ASP A 72 -3.44 -10.32 2.77
N GLU A 73 -2.26 -10.80 2.36
CA GLU A 73 -2.18 -11.92 1.44
C GLU A 73 -2.50 -13.28 2.09
N THR A 74 -2.46 -13.37 3.42
CA THR A 74 -2.70 -14.60 4.17
C THR A 74 -4.19 -14.88 4.33
N ASP A 75 -4.97 -13.88 4.76
CA ASP A 75 -6.39 -14.05 5.09
C ASP A 75 -7.35 -13.19 4.23
N GLY A 76 -6.81 -12.30 3.39
CA GLY A 76 -7.60 -11.46 2.49
C GLY A 76 -8.27 -10.27 3.15
N ARG A 77 -8.02 -9.99 4.43
CA ARG A 77 -8.55 -8.80 5.11
C ARG A 77 -8.07 -7.53 4.42
N VAL A 78 -8.99 -6.59 4.27
CA VAL A 78 -8.70 -5.28 3.69
C VAL A 78 -8.52 -4.26 4.80
N LEU A 79 -7.44 -3.51 4.69
CA LEU A 79 -7.12 -2.35 5.51
C LEU A 79 -6.98 -1.14 4.59
N VAL A 80 -6.98 0.04 5.21
CA VAL A 80 -6.76 1.31 4.54
C VAL A 80 -5.61 2.04 5.23
N LEU A 81 -4.78 2.70 4.43
CA LEU A 81 -3.87 3.72 4.90
C LEU A 81 -4.48 5.08 4.56
N PRO A 82 -4.78 5.91 5.58
CA PRO A 82 -5.31 7.24 5.35
C PRO A 82 -4.25 8.14 4.69
N PRO A 83 -4.68 9.20 3.99
CA PRO A 83 -3.76 10.21 3.48
C PRO A 83 -3.02 10.88 4.65
N ASP A 84 -1.75 11.22 4.44
CA ASP A 84 -0.96 11.99 5.39
C ASP A 84 -1.62 13.36 5.59
N GLU A 85 -1.72 13.83 6.83
CA GLU A 85 -2.35 15.11 7.22
C GLU A 85 -1.73 16.30 6.49
N SER A 86 -0.52 16.15 5.96
CA SER A 86 0.17 17.16 5.14
C SER A 86 -0.38 17.31 3.71
N GLY A 87 -1.30 16.45 3.26
CA GLY A 87 -1.87 16.46 1.91
C GLY A 87 -0.89 16.07 0.79
N ARG A 88 0.33 15.62 1.14
CA ARG A 88 1.36 15.23 0.15
C ARG A 88 1.09 13.89 -0.53
N LEU A 89 0.19 13.06 0.02
CA LEU A 89 -0.16 11.74 -0.53
C LEU A 89 -1.28 11.79 -1.57
N VAL A 90 -1.87 12.94 -1.89
CA VAL A 90 -3.03 13.04 -2.81
C VAL A 90 -2.76 12.43 -4.21
N GLN A 91 -1.50 12.26 -4.60
CA GLN A 91 -1.10 11.60 -5.85
C GLN A 91 0.11 10.67 -5.64
N VAL A 92 -0.09 9.54 -4.95
CA VAL A 92 0.95 8.50 -4.86
C VAL A 92 1.03 7.71 -6.16
N ASP A 93 2.16 7.82 -6.87
CA ASP A 93 2.47 6.94 -7.99
C ASP A 93 3.14 5.64 -7.49
N LEU A 94 2.33 4.59 -7.32
CA LEU A 94 2.84 3.27 -6.92
C LEU A 94 3.61 2.55 -8.04
N SER A 95 3.66 3.09 -9.26
CA SER A 95 4.50 2.53 -10.34
C SER A 95 5.98 2.90 -10.20
N ASP A 96 6.31 3.96 -9.44
CA ASP A 96 7.68 4.37 -9.15
C ASP A 96 8.22 3.71 -7.87
N ASP A 97 9.31 2.94 -8.02
CA ASP A 97 10.00 2.28 -6.90
C ASP A 97 10.56 3.25 -5.87
N ALA A 98 11.00 4.43 -6.30
CA ALA A 98 11.52 5.43 -5.39
C ALA A 98 10.41 5.97 -4.49
N VAL A 99 9.20 6.14 -5.03
CA VAL A 99 8.01 6.55 -4.27
C VAL A 99 7.63 5.46 -3.28
N VAL A 100 7.48 4.21 -3.74
CA VAL A 100 7.15 3.07 -2.89
C VAL A 100 8.19 2.91 -1.76
N GLY A 101 9.48 2.93 -2.09
CA GLY A 101 10.56 2.80 -1.11
C GLY A 101 10.56 3.93 -0.07
N GLN A 102 10.33 5.17 -0.48
CA GLN A 102 10.29 6.31 0.44
C GLN A 102 9.08 6.29 1.36
N LEU A 103 7.92 5.84 0.87
CA LEU A 103 6.68 5.79 1.66
C LEU A 103 6.66 4.61 2.63
N PHE A 104 7.12 3.44 2.19
CA PHE A 104 6.90 2.19 2.92
C PHE A 104 8.16 1.57 3.51
N GLY A 105 9.36 1.99 3.06
CA GLY A 105 10.62 1.36 3.46
C GLY A 105 10.99 1.50 4.93
N SER A 106 10.34 2.42 5.68
CA SER A 106 10.51 2.52 7.13
C SER A 106 9.66 1.52 7.92
N GLY A 107 8.66 0.90 7.29
CA GLY A 107 7.68 0.04 7.97
C GLY A 107 6.62 0.78 8.78
N ALA A 108 6.74 2.10 8.97
CA ALA A 108 5.85 2.92 9.82
C ALA A 108 4.38 2.93 9.36
N TRP A 109 4.12 2.58 8.10
CA TRP A 109 2.77 2.42 7.56
C TRP A 109 1.95 1.37 8.31
N GLN A 110 2.59 0.38 8.93
CA GLN A 110 1.90 -0.66 9.70
C GLN A 110 1.26 -0.13 10.99
N ASP A 111 1.75 1.00 11.51
CA ASP A 111 1.24 1.59 12.75
C ASP A 111 -0.02 2.44 12.50
N VAL A 112 -0.30 2.79 11.24
CA VAL A 112 -1.39 3.71 10.84
C VAL A 112 -2.43 3.05 9.94
N MET A 113 -2.31 1.75 9.68
CA MET A 113 -3.32 1.02 8.91
C MET A 113 -4.58 0.75 9.73
N GLU A 114 -5.73 0.96 9.12
CA GLU A 114 -7.03 0.77 9.77
C GLU A 114 -7.81 -0.34 9.06
N PRO A 115 -8.41 -1.31 9.79
CA PRO A 115 -9.20 -2.36 9.17
C PRO A 115 -10.46 -1.77 8.54
N LEU A 116 -10.69 -2.07 7.27
CA LEU A 116 -11.93 -1.67 6.60
C LEU A 116 -13.05 -2.61 7.06
N GLN A 117 -14.17 -2.03 7.46
CA GLN A 117 -15.31 -2.76 8.01
C GLN A 117 -16.55 -2.51 7.16
N VAL A 118 -17.41 -3.51 7.07
CA VAL A 118 -18.69 -3.46 6.33
C VAL A 118 -19.80 -4.01 7.21
N GLU A 119 -21.02 -3.55 6.97
CA GLU A 119 -22.21 -4.14 7.60
C GLU A 119 -22.63 -5.41 6.84
N ASP A 120 -22.79 -6.52 7.55
CA ASP A 120 -23.29 -7.76 6.98
C ASP A 120 -24.84 -7.76 6.86
N MET A 121 -25.41 -8.80 6.27
CA MET A 121 -26.87 -8.92 6.10
C MET A 121 -27.66 -8.96 7.41
N GLU A 122 -26.99 -9.17 8.55
CA GLU A 122 -27.59 -9.20 9.89
C GLU A 122 -27.38 -7.87 10.65
N GLY A 123 -26.86 -6.84 9.97
CA GLY A 123 -26.61 -5.53 10.56
C GLY A 123 -25.36 -5.49 11.46
N ARG A 124 -24.45 -6.47 11.34
CA ARG A 124 -23.23 -6.53 12.15
C ARG A 124 -22.07 -5.96 11.38
N ILE A 125 -21.26 -5.16 12.08
CA ILE A 125 -20.01 -4.65 11.52
C ILE A 125 -18.95 -5.76 11.56
N VAL A 126 -18.46 -6.15 10.38
CA VAL A 126 -17.46 -7.22 10.19
C VAL A 126 -16.30 -6.71 9.33
N PRO A 127 -15.08 -7.26 9.47
CA PRO A 127 -13.96 -6.91 8.60
C PRO A 127 -14.25 -7.27 7.14
N LEU A 128 -13.93 -6.37 6.21
CA LEU A 128 -13.98 -6.67 4.79
C LEU A 128 -12.87 -7.68 4.44
N VAL A 129 -13.25 -8.76 3.79
CA VAL A 129 -12.33 -9.79 3.27
C VAL A 129 -12.57 -9.93 1.78
N LEU A 130 -11.52 -9.76 0.98
CA LEU A 130 -11.56 -9.92 -0.47
C LEU A 130 -10.56 -10.98 -0.93
N SER A 131 -10.93 -11.75 -1.95
CA SER A 131 -9.94 -12.51 -2.73
C SER A 131 -9.00 -11.56 -3.48
N GLU A 132 -7.85 -12.07 -3.93
CA GLU A 132 -6.93 -11.28 -4.76
C GLU A 132 -7.62 -10.74 -6.01
N SER A 133 -8.46 -11.57 -6.66
CA SER A 133 -9.19 -11.18 -7.87
C SER A 133 -10.20 -10.06 -7.58
N GLU A 134 -10.96 -10.15 -6.49
CA GLU A 134 -11.91 -9.10 -6.12
C GLU A 134 -11.18 -7.80 -5.81
N PHE A 135 -10.18 -7.86 -4.94
CA PHE A 135 -9.39 -6.69 -4.58
C PHE A 135 -8.77 -5.98 -5.78
N ARG A 136 -8.28 -6.73 -6.77
CA ARG A 136 -7.73 -6.17 -8.01
C ARG A 136 -8.77 -5.46 -8.87
N ASN A 137 -10.00 -5.95 -8.90
CA ASN A 137 -11.03 -5.43 -9.80
C ASN A 137 -11.86 -4.31 -9.17
N THR A 138 -11.80 -4.14 -7.84
CA THR A 138 -12.46 -3.01 -7.17
C THR A 138 -11.83 -1.67 -7.57
N MET A 139 -12.63 -0.66 -7.87
CA MET A 139 -12.13 0.69 -8.18
C MET A 139 -11.94 1.54 -6.92
N SER A 140 -12.93 1.54 -6.04
CA SER A 140 -12.94 2.23 -4.76
C SER A 140 -13.61 1.36 -3.71
N LEU A 141 -13.19 1.50 -2.45
CA LEU A 141 -13.86 0.87 -1.30
C LEU A 141 -14.35 1.89 -0.27
N LEU A 142 -14.10 3.18 -0.51
CA LEU A 142 -14.33 4.23 0.47
C LEU A 142 -15.51 5.13 0.12
N GLU A 143 -15.89 5.25 -1.15
CA GLU A 143 -17.09 6.02 -1.55
C GLU A 143 -18.39 5.41 -0.99
N ASP A 144 -18.52 4.08 -1.05
CA ASP A 144 -19.70 3.37 -0.52
C ASP A 144 -19.82 3.45 1.02
N ALA A 145 -18.72 3.76 1.71
CA ALA A 145 -18.69 3.88 3.17
C ALA A 145 -19.20 5.25 3.67
N GLU A 146 -19.08 6.31 2.86
CA GLU A 146 -19.58 7.65 3.20
C GLU A 146 -21.08 7.82 2.89
N GLU A 147 -21.62 7.20 1.83
CA GLU A 147 -23.06 7.30 1.52
C GLU A 147 -23.96 6.61 2.55
N ALA A 148 -23.48 5.57 3.24
CA ALA A 148 -24.25 4.89 4.30
C ALA A 148 -24.40 5.71 5.60
N GLY A 149 -23.63 6.79 5.76
CA GLY A 149 -23.67 7.66 6.94
C GLY A 149 -24.47 8.96 6.76
N ALA A 150 -24.92 9.29 5.54
CA ALA A 150 -25.48 10.60 5.22
C ALA A 150 -27.03 10.66 5.17
N ASP A 151 -27.73 9.53 5.23
CA ASP A 151 -29.21 9.46 5.25
C ASP A 151 -29.79 9.30 6.67
N GLY A 152 -29.19 9.99 7.65
CA GLY A 152 -29.47 9.81 9.07
C GLY A 152 -29.68 11.08 9.90
N GLU A 153 -30.10 12.21 9.32
CA GLU A 153 -30.60 13.38 10.08
C GLU A 153 -31.84 14.03 9.45
#